data_AF-A0A659UHA1-F1
#
_entry.id   AF-A0A659UHA1-F1
#
_cell.length_a   1.000
_cell.length_b   1.000
_cell.length_c   1.000
_cell.angle_alpha   90.00
_cell.angle_beta   90.00
_cell.angle_gamma   90.00
#
_symmetry.space_group_name_H-M   'P 1'
#
loop_
_entity.id
_entity.type
_entity.pdbx_description
1 polymer ?
#
loop_
_entity_poly.entity_id
_entity_poly.type
_entity_poly.pdbx_seq_one_letter_code
_entity_poly.pdbx_strand_id
1 'polypeptide(L)'
;HLVLATGYELLDIVPRTGHRIISTWAIATRPQPENLWPLAALIWEASDPYLYLRATSDGRVICGGEDEEFTDEERRDALTEQKTDRLEEKLGKIFPRLDTAAEFAWTGS
;
A
#
# COMPACT_ATOMS: atom_id res chain seq x y z
N HIS A 1 -26.12 -23.49 4.22
CA HIS A 1 -25.59 -22.11 4.32
C HIS A 1 -24.50 -21.92 3.27
N LEU A 2 -24.39 -20.72 2.69
CA LEU A 2 -23.35 -20.36 1.71
C LEU A 2 -22.51 -19.22 2.31
N VAL A 3 -21.18 -19.32 2.23
CA VAL A 3 -20.23 -18.27 2.62
C VAL A 3 -19.41 -17.91 1.40
N LEU A 4 -19.38 -16.63 1.05
CA LEU A 4 -18.58 -16.08 -0.04
C LEU A 4 -17.36 -15.35 0.56
N ALA A 5 -16.15 -15.79 0.23
CA ALA A 5 -14.89 -15.24 0.73
C ALA A 5 -14.01 -14.71 -0.42
N THR A 6 -14.63 -13.94 -1.33
CA THR A 6 -14.06 -13.50 -2.62
C THR A 6 -13.33 -12.15 -2.55
N GLY A 7 -13.07 -11.63 -1.35
CA GLY A 7 -12.46 -10.30 -1.21
C GLY A 7 -13.35 -9.19 -1.78
N TYR A 8 -12.74 -8.22 -2.47
CA TYR A 8 -13.45 -7.13 -3.14
C TYR A 8 -14.18 -7.56 -4.43
N GLU A 9 -13.85 -8.72 -4.97
CA GLU A 9 -14.52 -9.27 -6.15
C GLU A 9 -15.88 -9.84 -5.76
N LEU A 10 -16.92 -9.03 -5.91
CA LEU A 10 -18.30 -9.49 -5.74
C LEU A 10 -18.74 -10.29 -6.97
N LEU A 11 -19.23 -11.51 -6.75
CA LEU A 11 -19.94 -12.27 -7.77
C LEU A 11 -21.12 -11.46 -8.31
N ASP A 12 -21.41 -11.56 -9.60
CA ASP A 12 -22.50 -10.82 -10.26
C ASP A 12 -23.87 -11.00 -9.59
N ILE A 13 -24.06 -12.13 -8.90
CA ILE A 13 -25.27 -12.48 -8.17
C ILE A 13 -25.47 -11.69 -6.86
N VAL A 14 -24.45 -10.96 -6.39
CA VAL A 14 -24.48 -10.17 -5.15
C VAL A 14 -24.69 -8.70 -5.49
N PRO A 15 -25.76 -8.05 -4.97
CA PRO A 15 -25.96 -6.62 -5.18
C PRO A 15 -24.78 -5.80 -4.65
N ARG A 16 -24.19 -4.95 -5.50
CA ARG A 16 -23.04 -4.08 -5.16
C ARG A 16 -23.41 -2.87 -4.28
N THR A 17 -24.57 -2.87 -3.63
CA THR A 17 -25.07 -1.72 -2.87
C THR A 17 -24.14 -1.35 -1.71
N GLY A 18 -23.51 -0.18 -1.78
CA GLY A 18 -22.66 0.37 -0.73
C GLY A 18 -21.17 -0.01 -0.82
N HIS A 19 -20.77 -0.82 -1.80
CA HIS A 19 -19.37 -1.20 -2.00
C HIS A 19 -18.69 -0.26 -3.01
N ARG A 20 -17.58 0.34 -2.60
CA ARG A 20 -16.64 1.01 -3.49
C ARG A 20 -15.34 0.23 -3.46
N ILE A 21 -14.85 -0.11 -4.63
CA ILE A 21 -13.54 -0.67 -4.84
C ILE A 21 -12.65 0.54 -5.19
N ILE A 22 -11.48 0.63 -4.56
CA ILE A 22 -10.50 1.71 -4.75
C ILE A 22 -9.16 1.08 -5.07
N SER A 23 -8.37 1.72 -5.91
CA SER A 23 -7.00 1.27 -6.16
C SER A 23 -6.05 1.86 -5.13
N THR A 24 -5.17 1.03 -4.58
CA THR A 24 -4.13 1.43 -3.61
C THR A 24 -2.77 0.88 -4.06
N TRP A 25 -1.69 1.55 -3.67
CA TRP A 25 -0.32 1.17 -4.01
C TRP A 25 0.49 0.90 -2.76
N ALA A 26 1.47 0.01 -2.89
CA ALA A 26 2.40 -0.27 -1.82
C ALA A 26 3.78 -0.62 -2.38
N ILE A 27 4.79 -0.32 -1.56
CA ILE A 27 6.20 -0.63 -1.80
C ILE A 27 6.74 -1.48 -0.65
N ALA A 28 7.79 -2.25 -0.92
CA ALA A 28 8.63 -2.88 0.08
C ALA A 28 10.10 -2.56 -0.23
N THR A 29 10.81 -2.02 0.76
CA THR A 29 12.25 -1.73 0.64
C THR A 29 13.09 -3.00 0.68
N ARG A 30 14.39 -2.85 0.41
CA ARG A 30 15.38 -3.84 0.83
C ARG A 30 15.41 -4.00 2.37
N PRO A 31 15.85 -5.15 2.90
CA PRO A 31 16.02 -5.34 4.34
C PRO A 31 17.04 -4.36 4.93
N GLN A 32 16.68 -3.69 6.04
CA GLN A 32 17.50 -2.70 6.72
C GLN A 32 17.22 -2.65 8.25
N PRO A 33 17.45 -3.75 8.98
CA PRO A 33 17.03 -3.87 10.38
C PRO A 33 17.62 -2.81 11.32
N GLU A 34 18.79 -2.25 11.00
CA GLU A 34 19.46 -1.23 11.81
C GLU A 34 18.85 0.19 11.66
N ASN A 35 18.04 0.41 10.61
CA ASN A 35 17.50 1.73 10.26
C ASN A 35 16.01 1.90 10.62
N LEU A 36 15.39 0.89 11.23
CA LEU A 36 13.98 0.94 11.61
C LEU A 36 13.73 1.91 12.76
N TRP A 37 12.51 2.46 12.82
CA TRP A 37 12.06 3.25 13.95
C TRP A 37 11.89 2.38 15.22
N PRO A 38 11.87 3.00 16.41
CA PRO A 38 11.75 2.26 17.67
C PRO A 38 10.56 1.30 17.68
N LEU A 39 10.82 0.06 18.10
CA LEU A 39 9.85 -1.04 18.22
C LEU A 39 9.20 -1.50 16.91
N ALA A 40 9.56 -0.91 15.76
CA ALA A 40 8.97 -1.21 14.46
C ALA A 40 7.43 -1.24 14.49
N ALA A 41 6.83 -0.37 15.32
CA ALA A 41 5.39 -0.30 15.51
C ALA A 41 4.67 0.02 14.19
N LEU A 42 3.47 -0.52 13.99
CA LEU A 42 2.61 -0.12 12.87
C LEU A 42 2.29 1.38 13.00
N ILE A 43 2.53 2.13 11.92
CA ILE A 43 2.17 3.54 11.82
C ILE A 43 1.04 3.67 10.80
N TRP A 44 0.04 4.49 11.11
CA TRP A 44 -1.02 4.88 10.19
C TRP A 44 -1.22 6.39 10.31
N GLU A 45 -1.07 7.12 9.22
CA GLU A 45 -1.32 8.56 9.17
C GLU A 45 -2.80 8.88 8.92
N ALA A 46 -3.33 9.91 9.61
CA ALA A 46 -4.68 10.42 9.35
C ALA A 46 -4.76 11.39 8.16
N SER A 47 -3.78 11.34 7.25
CA SER A 47 -3.73 12.14 6.02
C SER A 47 -4.65 11.54 4.94
N ASP A 48 -4.96 12.33 3.92
CA ASP A 48 -5.70 11.88 2.73
C ASP A 48 -4.93 12.30 1.47
N PRO A 49 -4.32 11.36 0.71
CA PRO A 49 -4.30 9.92 0.96
C PRO A 49 -3.41 9.56 2.17
N TYR A 50 -3.85 8.58 2.97
CA TYR A 50 -3.12 8.11 4.14
C TYR A 50 -1.84 7.38 3.75
N LEU A 51 -0.96 7.20 4.73
CA LEU A 51 0.14 6.25 4.67
C LEU A 51 0.02 5.24 5.81
N TYR A 52 0.22 3.97 5.49
CA TYR A 52 0.49 2.96 6.50
C TYR A 52 1.93 2.44 6.34
N LEU A 53 2.62 2.26 7.48
CA LEU A 53 4.00 1.78 7.52
C LEU A 53 4.11 0.62 8.49
N ARG A 54 4.76 -0.47 8.07
CA ARG A 54 5.12 -1.59 8.96
C ARG A 54 6.46 -2.18 8.56
N ALA A 55 7.15 -2.80 9.51
CA ALA A 55 8.32 -3.61 9.20
C ALA A 55 7.97 -5.09 9.05
N THR A 56 8.77 -5.81 8.27
CA THR A 56 8.82 -7.27 8.27
C THR A 56 9.85 -7.78 9.28
N SER A 57 9.82 -9.08 9.60
CA SER A 57 10.77 -9.68 10.54
C SER A 57 12.24 -9.63 10.09
N ASP A 58 12.49 -9.58 8.78
CA ASP A 58 13.82 -9.39 8.19
C ASP A 58 14.23 -7.91 8.07
N GLY A 59 13.36 -6.98 8.46
CA GLY A 59 13.68 -5.56 8.55
C GLY A 59 13.43 -4.75 7.28
N ARG A 60 12.56 -5.23 6.40
CA ARG A 60 12.05 -4.42 5.27
C ARG A 60 10.97 -3.48 5.77
N VAL A 61 10.83 -2.32 5.15
CA VAL A 61 9.68 -1.45 5.37
C VAL A 61 8.67 -1.66 4.26
N ILE A 62 7.42 -1.92 4.65
CA ILE A 62 6.26 -1.86 3.76
C ILE A 62 5.57 -0.53 4.01
N CYS A 63 5.42 0.24 2.95
CA CYS A 63 4.72 1.53 2.92
C CYS A 63 3.62 1.45 1.88
N GLY A 64 2.38 1.86 2.20
CA GLY A 64 1.32 1.90 1.20
C GLY A 64 0.26 2.97 1.49
N GLY A 65 -0.61 3.15 0.50
CA GLY A 65 -1.58 4.24 0.41
C GLY A 65 -1.63 4.78 -1.02
N GLU A 66 -1.62 6.12 -1.16
CA GLU A 66 -1.75 6.81 -2.46
C GLU A 66 -3.02 6.43 -3.23
N ASP A 67 -4.11 6.20 -2.50
CA ASP A 67 -5.36 5.66 -3.01
C ASP A 67 -5.99 6.51 -4.15
N GLU A 68 -6.67 5.84 -5.06
CA GLU A 68 -7.42 6.44 -6.16
C GLU A 68 -8.83 5.84 -6.27
N GLU A 69 -9.83 6.67 -6.54
CA GLU A 69 -11.25 6.28 -6.61
C GLU A 69 -11.65 5.60 -7.94
N PHE A 70 -10.77 4.78 -8.52
CA PHE A 70 -11.05 3.98 -9.70
C PHE A 70 -10.49 2.56 -9.55
N THR A 71 -10.88 1.66 -10.46
CA THR A 71 -10.53 0.23 -10.38
C THR A 71 -10.13 -0.37 -11.72
N ASP A 72 -10.03 0.48 -12.76
CA ASP A 72 -9.58 0.08 -14.08
C ASP A 72 -8.13 -0.43 -13.99
N GLU A 73 -7.95 -1.71 -14.28
CA GLU A 73 -6.69 -2.41 -14.05
C GLU A 73 -5.55 -1.86 -14.91
N GLU A 74 -5.80 -1.58 -16.18
CA GLU A 74 -4.79 -1.04 -17.09
C GLU A 74 -4.33 0.35 -16.64
N ARG A 75 -5.27 1.22 -16.28
CA ARG A 75 -4.97 2.55 -15.74
C ARG A 75 -4.22 2.45 -14.40
N ARG A 76 -4.62 1.53 -13.53
CA ARG A 76 -4.05 1.33 -12.19
C ARG A 76 -2.61 0.82 -12.29
N ASP A 77 -2.37 -0.17 -13.13
CA ASP A 77 -1.05 -0.75 -13.36
C ASP A 77 -0.10 0.29 -13.98
N ALA A 78 -0.60 1.11 -14.92
CA ALA A 78 0.17 2.17 -15.55
C ALA A 78 0.64 3.28 -14.58
N LEU A 79 -0.02 3.44 -13.42
CA LEU A 79 0.39 4.41 -12.40
C LEU A 79 1.42 3.86 -11.41
N THR A 80 1.76 2.56 -11.47
CA THR A 80 2.59 1.90 -10.45
C THR A 80 3.95 2.58 -10.26
N GLU A 81 4.64 2.95 -11.34
CA GLU A 81 5.92 3.64 -11.27
C GLU A 81 5.79 5.01 -10.58
N GLN A 82 4.86 5.85 -11.04
CA GLN A 82 4.62 7.17 -10.44
C GLN A 82 4.24 7.08 -8.96
N LYS A 83 3.42 6.10 -8.60
CA LYS A 83 2.93 5.90 -7.22
C LYS A 83 4.04 5.35 -6.32
N THR A 84 4.92 4.52 -6.87
CA THR A 84 6.15 4.07 -6.20
C THR A 84 7.01 5.26 -5.82
N ASP A 85 7.37 6.12 -6.79
CA ASP A 85 8.19 7.31 -6.54
C ASP A 85 7.61 8.21 -5.44
N ARG A 86 6.28 8.41 -5.44
CA ARG A 86 5.61 9.19 -4.40
C ARG A 86 5.67 8.54 -3.02
N LEU A 87 5.50 7.22 -2.92
CA LEU A 87 5.59 6.49 -1.66
C LEU A 87 7.02 6.53 -1.11
N GLU A 88 8.04 6.41 -1.97
CA GLU A 88 9.44 6.56 -1.58
C GLU A 88 9.72 7.97 -1.05
N GLU A 89 9.28 9.01 -1.76
CA GLU A 89 9.46 10.40 -1.35
C GLU A 89 8.80 10.69 0.01
N LYS A 90 7.54 10.24 0.17
CA LYS A 90 6.80 10.42 1.42
C LYS A 90 7.45 9.66 2.58
N LEU A 91 7.89 8.43 2.36
CA LEU A 91 8.59 7.64 3.37
C LEU A 91 9.89 8.32 3.80
N GLY A 92 10.64 8.88 2.85
CA GLY A 92 11.90 9.59 3.12
C GLY A 92 11.71 10.88 3.90
N LYS A 93 10.56 11.55 3.74
CA LYS A 93 10.21 12.72 4.56
C LYS A 93 9.97 12.36 6.03
N ILE A 94 9.37 11.19 6.29
CA ILE A 94 9.09 10.71 7.66
C ILE A 94 10.37 10.15 8.30
N PHE A 95 11.14 9.36 7.55
CA PHE A 95 12.35 8.69 8.03
C PHE A 95 13.57 8.98 7.14
N PRO A 96 14.24 10.14 7.31
CA PRO A 96 15.35 10.58 6.44
C PRO A 96 16.60 9.68 6.44
N ARG A 97 16.69 8.71 7.37
CA ARG A 97 17.81 7.75 7.45
C ARG A 97 17.50 6.41 6.80
N LEU A 98 16.27 6.21 6.35
CA LEU A 98 15.81 4.97 5.74
C LEU A 98 16.25 4.93 4.26
N ASP A 99 16.68 3.76 3.78
CA ASP A 99 16.81 3.52 2.34
C ASP A 99 15.41 3.24 1.78
N THR A 100 14.79 4.24 1.17
CA THR A 100 13.39 4.18 0.76
C THR A 100 13.17 3.47 -0.55
N ALA A 101 14.24 3.12 -1.29
CA ALA A 101 14.13 2.53 -2.60
C ALA A 101 13.35 1.20 -2.56
N ALA A 102 12.33 1.11 -3.38
CA ALA A 102 11.49 -0.07 -3.52
C ALA A 102 12.30 -1.21 -4.15
N GLU A 103 12.39 -2.34 -3.45
CA GLU A 103 12.78 -3.62 -4.06
C GLU A 103 11.56 -4.27 -4.73
N PHE A 104 10.37 -4.04 -4.16
CA PHE A 104 9.10 -4.48 -4.72
C PHE A 104 8.10 -3.33 -4.68
N ALA A 105 7.26 -3.25 -5.72
CA ALA A 105 6.12 -2.37 -5.79
C ALA A 105 4.93 -3.14 -6.34
N TRP A 106 3.74 -2.88 -5.81
CA TRP A 106 2.51 -3.51 -6.27
C TRP A 106 1.31 -2.61 -6.00
N THR A 107 0.17 -3.03 -6.52
CA THR A 107 -1.09 -2.34 -6.42
C THR A 107 -2.23 -3.34 -6.35
N GLY A 108 -3.34 -2.93 -5.75
CA GLY A 108 -4.52 -3.76 -5.55
C GLY A 108 -5.79 -2.91 -5.59
N SER A 109 -6.92 -3.58 -5.85
CA SER A 109 -8.26 -2.99 -5.87
C SER A 109 -9.20 -3.80 -4.98
#